data_AF-A0A1G1J4B9-F1
#
_entry.id   AF-A0A1G1J4B9-F1
#
_cell.length_a   1.000
_cell.length_b   1.000
_cell.length_c   1.000
_cell.angle_alpha   90.00
_cell.angle_beta   90.00
_cell.angle_gamma   90.00
#
_symmetry.space_group_name_H-M   'P 1'
#
loop_
_entity.id
_entity.type
_entity.pdbx_description
1 polymer ?
#
loop_
_entity_poly.entity_id
_entity_poly.type
_entity_poly.pdbx_seq_one_letter_code
_entity_poly.pdbx_strand_id
1 'polypeptide(L)'
;MLLTNGTSIRYAALFVFGAAGVLYKFFNILTEIKNKDFRAQLSKHGIFIMIFFWWISGLYSMGWSGKLYPHYCNLIMPSAALLSGYFAEYFFRQSNKRLMLTVFMLIFIVFSPLPSDVFNFGGLILIRNTPLLRYAYGKMPRLVEIGIKRNFNYDLIYIKDNKIYLDDKYYLNIGGFSYIYRRAPAVKWIMKNTSDGDFIYFWGAETTLNFLTKKRSPTKYTYLYPLMERGYTTEHDLQRFISDLKEKRPKFIIDTSQSNDLIPPISPEDTEDKNGYDRKLLLPAIKFIRDNYKYELTIDEWDVYKITRRQPVG
;
A
#
# COMPACT_ATOMS: atom_id res chain seq x y z
N MET A 1 15.13 8.45 16.64
CA MET A 1 13.93 8.88 15.92
C MET A 1 12.80 8.97 16.92
N LEU A 2 12.63 10.14 17.55
CA LEU A 2 11.64 10.36 18.62
C LEU A 2 10.26 10.63 18.00
N LEU A 3 9.26 9.94 18.53
CA LEU A 3 7.86 9.97 18.12
C LEU A 3 7.21 11.34 18.44
N THR A 4 7.56 12.42 17.73
CA THR A 4 7.06 13.78 18.03
C THR A 4 5.76 14.17 17.34
N ASN A 5 5.23 13.34 16.42
CA ASN A 5 3.94 13.62 15.78
C ASN A 5 2.78 13.20 16.69
N GLY A 6 1.81 14.08 16.95
CA GLY A 6 0.67 13.82 17.85
C GLY A 6 -0.15 12.55 17.52
N THR A 7 0.00 11.97 16.33
CA THR A 7 -0.53 10.66 15.95
C THR A 7 0.11 9.51 16.72
N SER A 8 1.41 9.54 17.02
CA SER A 8 2.11 8.48 17.76
C SER A 8 1.60 8.33 19.20
N ILE A 9 1.35 9.46 19.87
CA ILE A 9 0.85 9.50 21.25
C ILE A 9 -0.57 8.90 21.32
N ARG A 10 -1.41 9.18 20.32
CA ARG A 10 -2.77 8.61 20.23
C ARG A 10 -2.73 7.09 20.07
N TYR A 11 -1.87 6.57 19.19
CA TYR A 11 -1.69 5.12 19.03
C TYR A 11 -1.14 4.47 20.31
N ALA A 12 -0.21 5.13 21.00
CA ALA A 12 0.35 4.63 22.26
C ALA A 12 -0.72 4.56 23.37
N ALA A 13 -1.56 5.60 23.52
CA ALA A 13 -2.64 5.60 24.50
C ALA A 13 -3.67 4.48 24.21
N LEU A 14 -4.08 4.34 22.96
CA LEU A 14 -4.95 3.26 22.49
C LEU A 14 -4.40 1.88 22.80
N PHE A 15 -3.11 1.70 22.53
CA PHE A 15 -2.41 0.48 22.81
C PHE A 15 -2.41 0.16 24.30
N VAL A 16 -2.09 1.14 25.16
CA VAL A 16 -2.04 0.95 26.62
C VAL A 16 -3.43 0.65 27.20
N PHE A 17 -4.46 1.43 26.87
CA PHE A 17 -5.81 1.21 27.42
C PHE A 17 -6.47 -0.05 26.86
N GLY A 18 -6.29 -0.31 25.55
CA GLY A 18 -6.71 -1.55 24.92
C GLY A 18 -6.03 -2.76 25.56
N ALA A 19 -4.71 -2.73 25.70
CA ALA A 19 -3.93 -3.80 26.34
C ALA A 19 -4.37 -4.05 27.78
N ALA A 20 -4.56 -3.00 28.58
CA ALA A 20 -4.97 -3.14 29.98
C ALA A 20 -6.35 -3.78 30.12
N GLY A 21 -7.32 -3.36 29.32
CA GLY A 21 -8.65 -3.98 29.28
C GLY A 21 -8.55 -5.46 28.89
N VAL A 22 -7.86 -5.73 27.77
CA VAL A 22 -7.61 -7.07 27.24
C VAL A 22 -7.02 -8.01 28.28
N LEU A 23 -5.95 -7.58 28.96
CA LEU A 23 -5.31 -8.34 30.02
C LEU A 23 -6.23 -8.58 31.21
N TYR A 24 -6.99 -7.57 31.66
CA TYR A 24 -7.94 -7.70 32.75
C TYR A 24 -9.01 -8.78 32.46
N LYS A 25 -9.60 -8.78 31.26
CA LYS A 25 -10.59 -9.80 30.89
C LYS A 25 -9.95 -11.18 30.75
N PHE A 26 -8.76 -11.25 30.17
CA PHE A 26 -8.03 -12.51 30.04
C PHE A 26 -7.79 -13.15 31.41
N PHE A 27 -7.31 -12.38 32.40
CA PHE A 27 -7.12 -12.89 33.77
C PHE A 27 -8.44 -13.29 34.46
N ASN A 28 -9.53 -12.54 34.25
CA ASN A 28 -10.85 -12.93 34.72
C ASN A 28 -11.31 -14.25 34.09
N ILE A 29 -11.12 -14.44 32.78
CA ILE A 29 -11.43 -15.70 32.09
C ILE A 29 -10.57 -16.84 32.64
N LEU A 30 -9.28 -16.63 32.86
CA LEU A 30 -8.41 -17.65 33.46
C LEU A 30 -8.88 -18.05 34.87
N THR A 31 -9.36 -17.09 35.66
CA THR A 31 -9.89 -17.34 37.00
C THR A 31 -11.23 -18.08 36.94
N GLU A 32 -12.11 -17.73 35.99
CA GLU A 32 -13.36 -18.48 35.71
C GLU A 32 -13.08 -19.92 35.27
N ILE A 33 -12.08 -20.12 34.40
CA ILE A 33 -11.65 -21.44 33.91
C ILE A 33 -11.11 -22.29 35.04
N LYS A 34 -10.30 -21.73 35.95
CA LYS A 34 -9.74 -22.47 37.09
C LYS A 34 -10.81 -23.04 38.02
N ASN A 35 -11.98 -22.41 38.08
CA ASN A 35 -13.04 -22.71 39.05
C ASN A 35 -14.23 -23.51 38.45
N LYS A 36 -14.23 -23.84 37.15
CA LYS A 36 -15.35 -24.49 36.45
C LYS A 36 -14.85 -25.48 35.39
N ASP A 37 -15.77 -26.24 34.78
CA ASP A 37 -15.44 -27.15 33.67
C ASP A 37 -14.75 -26.38 32.52
N PHE A 38 -13.47 -26.70 32.31
CA PHE A 38 -12.58 -26.10 31.33
C PHE A 38 -13.18 -26.11 29.92
N ARG A 39 -13.81 -27.22 29.50
CA ARG A 39 -14.34 -27.35 28.13
C ARG A 39 -15.52 -26.43 27.90
N ALA A 40 -16.42 -26.32 28.88
CA ALA A 40 -17.58 -25.45 28.81
C ALA A 40 -17.20 -23.96 28.84
N GLN A 41 -16.13 -23.58 29.56
CA GLN A 41 -15.64 -22.20 29.56
C GLN A 41 -14.86 -21.86 28.28
N LEU A 42 -14.10 -22.81 27.74
CA LEU A 42 -13.38 -22.63 26.49
C LEU A 42 -14.34 -22.45 25.31
N SER A 43 -15.47 -23.17 25.27
CA SER A 43 -16.50 -22.96 24.24
C SER A 43 -17.18 -21.59 24.38
N LYS A 44 -17.41 -21.13 25.61
CA LYS A 44 -18.02 -19.83 25.91
C LYS A 44 -17.13 -18.64 25.52
N HIS A 45 -15.82 -18.75 25.72
CA HIS A 45 -14.87 -17.65 25.53
C HIS A 45 -13.90 -17.87 24.36
N GLY A 46 -14.04 -18.95 23.59
CA GLY A 46 -13.05 -19.40 22.61
C GLY A 46 -12.73 -18.37 21.53
N ILE A 47 -13.74 -17.64 21.04
CA ILE A 47 -13.56 -16.57 20.05
C ILE A 47 -12.71 -15.43 20.63
N PHE A 48 -12.96 -15.02 21.87
CA PHE A 48 -12.17 -13.98 22.54
C PHE A 48 -10.70 -14.41 22.69
N ILE A 49 -10.48 -15.65 23.14
CA ILE A 49 -9.14 -16.22 23.31
C ILE A 49 -8.38 -16.23 21.97
N MET A 50 -9.03 -16.67 20.90
CA MET A 50 -8.44 -16.69 19.56
C MET A 50 -8.06 -15.28 19.08
N ILE A 51 -8.94 -14.30 19.22
CA ILE A 51 -8.66 -12.91 18.82
C ILE A 51 -7.54 -12.31 19.68
N PHE A 52 -7.51 -12.62 20.98
CA PHE A 52 -6.45 -12.18 21.87
C PHE A 52 -5.08 -12.72 21.45
N PHE A 53 -4.97 -14.02 21.16
CA PHE A 53 -3.73 -14.60 20.65
C PHE A 53 -3.33 -14.05 19.29
N TRP A 54 -4.29 -13.79 18.40
CA TRP A 54 -4.01 -13.11 17.13
C TRP A 54 -3.41 -11.72 17.36
N TRP A 55 -3.98 -10.94 18.29
CA TRP A 55 -3.45 -9.62 18.64
C TRP A 55 -2.03 -9.70 19.24
N ILE A 56 -1.79 -10.58 20.22
CA ILE A 56 -0.46 -10.79 20.81
C ILE A 56 0.56 -11.24 19.77
N SER A 57 0.18 -12.20 18.91
CA SER A 57 1.04 -12.66 17.82
C SER A 57 1.40 -11.51 16.87
N GLY A 58 0.42 -10.67 16.52
CA GLY A 58 0.67 -9.51 15.68
C GLY A 58 1.68 -8.55 16.32
N LEU A 59 1.53 -8.23 17.62
CA LEU A 59 2.48 -7.37 18.33
C LEU A 59 3.89 -7.97 18.39
N TYR A 60 3.98 -9.26 18.65
CA TYR A 60 5.25 -9.97 18.64
C TYR A 60 5.92 -9.89 17.27
N SER A 61 5.17 -10.14 16.20
CA SER A 61 5.66 -10.02 14.82
C SER A 61 6.13 -8.60 14.47
N MET A 62 5.47 -7.56 15.01
CA MET A 62 5.90 -6.17 14.81
C MET A 62 7.27 -5.89 15.43
N GLY A 63 7.57 -6.48 16.59
CA GLY A 63 8.86 -6.32 17.27
C GLY A 63 9.97 -7.19 16.69
N TRP A 64 9.61 -8.32 16.07
CA TRP A 64 10.56 -9.33 15.62
C TRP A 64 11.59 -8.84 14.58
N SER A 65 11.20 -7.90 13.71
CA SER A 65 12.09 -7.34 12.69
C SER A 65 13.18 -6.42 13.24
N GLY A 66 13.09 -6.00 14.52
CA GLY A 66 13.94 -4.95 15.10
C GLY A 66 13.67 -3.55 14.53
N LYS A 67 12.69 -3.39 13.63
CA LYS A 67 12.31 -2.12 13.00
C LYS A 67 10.79 -1.92 13.08
N LEU A 68 10.34 -0.82 13.68
CA LEU A 68 8.91 -0.49 13.79
C LEU A 68 8.48 0.43 12.64
N TYR A 69 7.83 -0.13 11.63
CA TYR A 69 7.23 0.66 10.55
C TYR A 69 5.75 0.94 10.83
N PRO A 70 5.21 2.13 10.53
CA PRO A 70 3.81 2.47 10.78
C PRO A 70 2.81 1.50 10.15
N HIS A 71 3.11 0.97 8.96
CA HIS A 71 2.22 0.03 8.27
C HIS A 71 2.12 -1.34 8.95
N TYR A 72 3.03 -1.68 9.87
CA TYR A 72 2.91 -2.90 10.67
C TYR A 72 1.70 -2.86 11.61
N CYS A 73 1.25 -1.67 12.00
CA CYS A 73 0.03 -1.49 12.77
C CYS A 73 -1.22 -2.02 12.01
N ASN A 74 -1.16 -2.09 10.68
CA ASN A 74 -2.27 -2.62 9.88
C ASN A 74 -2.52 -4.12 10.16
N LEU A 75 -1.51 -4.87 10.60
CA LEU A 75 -1.64 -6.29 10.95
C LEU A 75 -2.39 -6.51 12.27
N ILE A 76 -2.27 -5.59 13.23
CA ILE A 76 -2.92 -5.69 14.54
C ILE A 76 -4.28 -4.97 14.58
N MET A 77 -4.56 -4.09 13.62
CA MET A 77 -5.78 -3.27 13.61
C MET A 77 -7.08 -4.11 13.66
N PRO A 78 -7.25 -5.19 12.87
CA PRO A 78 -8.48 -5.97 12.90
C PRO A 78 -8.73 -6.64 14.26
N SER A 79 -7.70 -7.26 14.85
CA SER A 79 -7.83 -7.92 16.16
C SER A 79 -8.01 -6.92 17.29
N ALA A 80 -7.32 -5.77 17.23
CA ALA A 80 -7.53 -4.67 18.16
C ALA A 80 -8.97 -4.15 18.10
N ALA A 81 -9.53 -3.94 16.90
CA ALA A 81 -10.90 -3.46 16.73
C ALA A 81 -11.93 -4.45 17.29
N LEU A 82 -11.75 -5.75 17.03
CA LEU A 82 -12.63 -6.80 17.57
C LEU A 82 -12.56 -6.88 19.10
N LEU A 83 -11.36 -6.79 19.68
CA LEU A 83 -11.17 -6.73 21.13
C LEU A 83 -11.86 -5.49 21.69
N SER A 84 -11.66 -4.31 21.10
CA SER A 84 -12.32 -3.07 21.52
C SER A 84 -13.84 -3.20 21.50
N GLY A 85 -14.43 -3.81 20.45
CA GLY A 85 -15.87 -4.06 20.39
C GLY A 85 -16.37 -4.99 21.48
N TYR A 86 -15.67 -6.10 21.72
CA TYR A 86 -15.98 -7.04 22.80
C TYR A 86 -15.90 -6.36 24.19
N PHE A 87 -14.90 -5.51 24.41
CA PHE A 87 -14.77 -4.73 25.64
C PHE A 87 -15.90 -3.74 25.80
N ALA A 88 -16.23 -3.00 24.75
CA ALA A 88 -17.33 -2.05 24.78
C ALA A 88 -18.63 -2.77 25.20
N GLU A 89 -18.96 -3.91 24.60
CA GLU A 89 -20.12 -4.72 24.97
C GLU A 89 -20.07 -5.17 26.45
N TYR A 90 -18.94 -5.70 26.91
CA TYR A 90 -18.77 -6.10 28.31
C TYR A 90 -18.99 -4.93 29.27
N PHE A 91 -18.44 -3.75 28.96
CA PHE A 91 -18.64 -2.54 29.75
C PHE A 91 -20.09 -2.04 29.70
N PHE A 92 -20.76 -2.09 28.55
CA PHE A 92 -22.17 -1.71 28.43
C PHE A 92 -23.10 -2.57 29.28
N ARG A 93 -22.74 -3.83 29.52
CA ARG A 93 -23.49 -4.74 30.39
C ARG A 93 -23.27 -4.48 31.88
N GLN A 94 -22.14 -3.88 32.26
CA GLN A 94 -21.89 -3.47 33.64
C GLN A 94 -22.67 -2.19 33.92
N SER A 95 -23.62 -2.22 34.86
CA SER A 95 -24.60 -1.15 35.16
C SER A 95 -24.01 0.17 35.67
N ASN A 96 -22.69 0.32 35.70
CA ASN A 96 -22.01 1.52 36.19
C ASN A 96 -21.85 2.57 35.08
N LYS A 97 -22.89 3.36 34.88
CA LYS A 97 -22.97 4.47 33.90
C LYS A 97 -21.82 5.48 34.03
N ARG A 98 -21.25 5.67 35.23
CA ARG A 98 -20.12 6.61 35.45
C ARG A 98 -18.83 6.09 34.83
N LEU A 99 -18.53 4.81 35.01
CA LEU A 99 -17.36 4.19 34.39
C LEU A 99 -17.48 4.17 32.86
N MET A 100 -18.69 3.95 32.35
CA MET A 100 -19.01 4.00 30.92
C MET A 100 -18.73 5.36 30.30
N LEU A 101 -19.18 6.44 30.94
CA LEU A 101 -18.93 7.81 30.47
C LEU A 101 -17.42 8.14 30.49
N THR A 102 -16.69 7.71 31.52
CA THR A 102 -15.24 7.94 31.61
C THR A 102 -14.48 7.20 30.50
N VAL A 103 -14.78 5.92 30.27
CA VAL A 103 -14.12 5.14 29.21
C VAL A 103 -14.49 5.68 27.83
N PHE A 104 -15.76 6.03 27.60
CA PHE A 104 -16.20 6.64 26.35
C PHE A 104 -15.53 7.99 26.10
N MET A 105 -15.41 8.85 27.11
CA MET A 105 -14.71 10.14 27.00
C MET A 105 -13.22 9.96 26.77
N LEU A 106 -12.56 8.96 27.39
CA LEU A 106 -11.15 8.65 27.12
C LEU A 106 -10.94 8.16 25.68
N ILE A 107 -11.81 7.28 25.19
CA ILE A 107 -11.83 6.86 23.78
C ILE A 107 -12.06 8.10 22.90
N PHE A 108 -13.12 8.88 23.15
CA PHE A 108 -13.44 10.05 22.35
C PHE A 108 -12.32 11.10 22.38
N ILE A 109 -11.61 11.32 23.49
CA ILE A 109 -10.47 12.25 23.56
C ILE A 109 -9.27 11.72 22.76
N VAL A 110 -9.00 10.41 22.85
CA VAL A 110 -7.91 9.75 22.08
C VAL A 110 -8.23 9.71 20.59
N PHE A 111 -9.51 9.62 20.21
CA PHE A 111 -9.99 9.48 18.84
C PHE A 111 -10.61 10.73 18.23
N SER A 112 -10.85 11.81 18.99
CA SER A 112 -11.48 13.00 18.44
C SER A 112 -10.55 13.60 17.38
N PRO A 113 -11.10 13.98 16.22
CA PRO A 113 -10.32 14.58 15.17
C PRO A 113 -9.99 16.03 15.59
N LEU A 114 -8.95 16.20 16.40
CA LEU A 114 -8.24 17.48 16.40
C LEU A 114 -7.47 17.60 15.06
N PRO A 115 -7.61 18.74 14.35
CA PRO A 115 -7.44 18.83 12.91
C PRO A 115 -5.97 18.76 12.48
N SER A 116 -5.67 17.97 11.44
CA SER A 116 -5.28 18.55 10.13
C SER A 116 -5.05 17.50 9.02
N ASP A 117 -4.47 16.31 9.25
CA ASP A 117 -3.85 15.60 8.09
C ASP A 117 -4.24 14.14 7.84
N VAL A 118 -5.22 13.58 8.55
CA VAL A 118 -5.56 12.14 8.43
C VAL A 118 -6.76 11.86 7.47
N PHE A 119 -7.41 12.88 6.92
CA PHE A 119 -8.56 12.73 6.02
C PHE A 119 -8.24 12.83 4.52
N ASN A 120 -7.10 12.26 4.07
CA ASN A 120 -6.83 12.08 2.63
C ASN A 120 -6.95 10.64 2.13
N PHE A 121 -7.51 9.73 2.94
CA PHE A 121 -7.97 8.40 2.49
C PHE A 121 -9.49 8.37 2.41
N GLY A 122 -10.03 8.92 1.33
CA GLY A 122 -11.46 8.94 1.11
C GLY A 122 -11.80 9.68 -0.17
N GLY A 123 -11.46 9.09 -1.32
CA GLY A 123 -12.22 9.37 -2.54
C GLY A 123 -13.68 9.04 -2.24
N LEU A 124 -14.46 10.08 -1.95
CA LEU A 124 -15.88 10.00 -1.67
C LEU A 124 -16.58 9.64 -2.99
N ILE A 125 -16.62 8.35 -3.33
CA ILE A 125 -17.61 7.85 -4.29
C ILE A 125 -18.95 7.96 -3.57
N LEU A 126 -19.66 9.06 -3.81
CA LEU A 126 -21.07 9.22 -3.47
C LEU A 126 -21.88 8.18 -4.25
N ILE A 127 -21.94 6.94 -3.76
CA ILE A 127 -23.02 6.02 -4.14
C ILE A 127 -24.24 6.44 -3.32
N ARG A 128 -24.96 7.47 -3.81
CA ARG A 128 -26.27 7.84 -3.27
C ARG A 128 -27.25 6.71 -3.56
N ASN A 129 -27.41 5.84 -2.57
CA ASN A 129 -28.41 4.77 -2.57
C ASN A 129 -29.70 5.31 -1.92
N THR A 130 -30.32 6.34 -2.52
CA THR A 130 -31.62 6.85 -2.07
C THR A 130 -32.77 6.06 -2.73
N PRO A 131 -33.78 5.58 -1.97
CA PRO A 131 -34.92 4.83 -2.49
C PRO A 131 -35.74 5.53 -3.58
N LEU A 132 -35.69 6.87 -3.65
CA LEU A 132 -36.48 7.66 -4.61
C LEU A 132 -36.14 7.43 -6.09
N LEU A 133 -34.91 7.02 -6.42
CA LEU A 133 -34.52 6.80 -7.83
C LEU A 133 -34.91 5.42 -8.38
N ARG A 134 -35.22 4.44 -7.52
CA ARG A 134 -35.71 3.12 -7.97
C ARG A 134 -37.08 3.18 -8.63
N TYR A 135 -37.85 4.23 -8.35
CA TYR A 135 -39.18 4.41 -8.93
C TYR A 135 -39.13 5.13 -10.29
N ALA A 136 -38.06 5.88 -10.59
CA ALA A 136 -37.97 6.70 -11.80
C ALA A 136 -37.36 5.95 -13.00
N TYR A 137 -36.56 4.90 -12.79
CA TYR A 137 -35.91 4.16 -13.88
C TYR A 137 -36.08 2.65 -13.71
N GLY A 138 -37.13 2.12 -14.35
CA GLY A 138 -37.38 0.68 -14.43
C GLY A 138 -36.32 -0.06 -15.26
N LYS A 139 -35.86 -1.19 -14.73
CA LYS A 139 -35.16 -2.30 -15.42
C LYS A 139 -34.18 -1.90 -16.53
N MET A 140 -33.02 -1.37 -16.17
CA MET A 140 -31.81 -1.53 -16.99
C MET A 140 -30.71 -2.26 -16.20
N PRO A 141 -29.93 -3.15 -16.84
CA PRO A 141 -28.69 -3.64 -16.25
C PRO A 141 -27.77 -2.43 -15.97
N ARG A 142 -27.01 -2.48 -14.87
CA ARG A 142 -26.15 -1.38 -14.40
C ARG A 142 -25.03 -1.06 -15.40
N LEU A 143 -25.33 -0.29 -16.44
CA LEU A 143 -24.35 0.44 -17.22
C LEU A 143 -24.12 1.77 -16.52
N VAL A 144 -23.01 1.87 -15.80
CA VAL A 144 -22.48 3.16 -15.37
C VAL A 144 -21.48 3.58 -16.43
N GLU A 145 -21.95 4.37 -17.39
CA GLU A 145 -21.10 4.99 -18.39
C GLU A 145 -20.40 6.19 -17.73
N ILE A 146 -19.11 6.05 -17.44
CA ILE A 146 -18.30 7.16 -16.91
C ILE A 146 -17.51 7.73 -18.08
N GLY A 147 -18.10 8.70 -18.79
CA GLY A 147 -17.40 9.46 -19.81
C GLY A 147 -16.39 10.42 -19.18
N ILE A 148 -15.09 10.11 -19.26
CA ILE A 148 -14.02 11.06 -18.89
C ILE A 148 -13.58 11.77 -20.16
N LYS A 149 -13.93 13.05 -20.28
CA LYS A 149 -13.59 13.87 -21.45
C LYS A 149 -12.13 14.32 -21.38
N ARG A 150 -11.28 13.84 -22.29
CA ARG A 150 -10.04 14.51 -22.73
C ARG A 150 -10.00 14.50 -24.25
N ASN A 151 -9.72 15.67 -24.84
CA ASN A 151 -9.47 15.94 -26.26
C ASN A 151 -9.60 14.73 -27.23
N PHE A 152 -10.82 14.56 -27.75
CA PHE A 152 -11.17 13.89 -29.02
C PHE A 152 -11.02 12.36 -29.21
N ASN A 153 -10.93 11.53 -28.17
CA ASN A 153 -11.28 10.10 -28.29
C ASN A 153 -11.89 9.55 -26.99
N TYR A 154 -13.04 8.88 -27.11
CA TYR A 154 -13.69 8.18 -25.99
C TYR A 154 -13.11 6.77 -25.89
N ASP A 155 -12.26 6.49 -24.89
CA ASP A 155 -12.04 5.10 -24.47
C ASP A 155 -13.28 4.70 -23.64
N LEU A 156 -14.09 3.78 -24.14
CA LEU A 156 -15.34 3.33 -23.51
C LEU A 156 -15.02 2.48 -22.28
N ILE A 157 -15.24 3.04 -21.09
CA ILE A 157 -15.17 2.29 -19.84
C ILE A 157 -16.59 1.81 -19.52
N TYR A 158 -16.79 0.49 -19.49
CA TYR A 158 -18.03 -0.08 -18.98
C TYR A 158 -17.78 -1.08 -17.88
N ILE A 159 -18.68 -1.07 -16.89
CA ILE A 159 -18.71 -2.02 -15.79
C ILE A 159 -19.69 -3.12 -16.18
N LYS A 160 -19.21 -4.37 -16.24
CA LYS A 160 -20.07 -5.55 -16.47
C LYS A 160 -19.67 -6.64 -15.48
N ASP A 161 -20.63 -7.20 -14.75
CA ASP A 161 -20.41 -8.30 -13.79
C ASP A 161 -19.34 -8.01 -12.70
N ASN A 162 -19.31 -6.80 -12.15
CA ASN A 162 -18.27 -6.30 -11.23
C ASN A 162 -16.84 -6.26 -11.82
N LYS A 163 -16.72 -6.36 -13.14
CA LYS A 163 -15.49 -6.25 -13.90
C LYS A 163 -15.47 -4.94 -14.67
N ILE A 164 -14.30 -4.32 -14.76
CA ILE A 164 -14.11 -3.09 -15.53
C ILE A 164 -13.38 -3.43 -16.82
N TYR A 165 -13.94 -2.96 -17.92
CA TYR A 165 -13.43 -3.15 -19.26
C TYR A 165 -12.89 -1.83 -19.80
N LEU A 166 -11.72 -1.87 -20.42
CA LEU A 166 -11.14 -0.79 -21.23
C LEU A 166 -10.80 -1.41 -22.58
N ASP A 167 -11.40 -0.92 -23.66
CA ASP A 167 -11.25 -1.47 -25.02
C ASP A 167 -11.46 -3.02 -25.05
N ASP A 168 -12.53 -3.49 -24.40
CA ASP A 168 -12.89 -4.92 -24.24
C ASP A 168 -11.86 -5.80 -23.48
N LYS A 169 -10.85 -5.21 -22.85
CA LYS A 169 -9.91 -5.93 -21.99
C LYS A 169 -10.28 -5.79 -20.52
N TYR A 170 -10.25 -6.91 -19.80
CA TYR A 170 -10.55 -7.00 -18.38
C TYR A 170 -9.42 -6.41 -17.51
N TYR A 171 -9.77 -5.51 -16.59
CA TYR A 171 -8.87 -5.01 -15.55
C TYR A 171 -9.45 -5.33 -14.16
N LEU A 172 -8.63 -5.97 -13.31
CA LEU A 172 -9.01 -6.40 -11.97
C LEU A 172 -9.30 -5.18 -11.09
N ASN A 173 -10.45 -5.21 -10.41
CA ASN A 173 -10.87 -4.19 -9.45
C ASN A 173 -10.04 -4.31 -8.16
N ILE A 174 -8.99 -3.50 -8.07
CA ILE A 174 -8.26 -3.18 -6.84
C ILE A 174 -8.24 -1.65 -6.78
N GLY A 175 -8.32 -1.04 -5.59
CA GLY A 175 -8.51 0.39 -5.33
C GLY A 175 -7.47 1.39 -5.90
N GLY A 176 -6.83 1.10 -7.03
CA GLY A 176 -5.93 1.94 -7.82
C GLY A 176 -6.46 2.29 -9.22
N PHE A 177 -7.77 2.41 -9.43
CA PHE A 177 -8.34 2.73 -10.76
C PHE A 177 -7.81 4.01 -11.38
N SER A 178 -7.61 5.07 -10.58
CA SER A 178 -7.01 6.31 -11.08
C SER A 178 -5.57 6.10 -11.54
N TYR A 179 -4.84 5.19 -10.90
CA TYR A 179 -3.47 4.86 -11.22
C TYR A 179 -3.39 4.09 -12.54
N ILE A 180 -4.20 3.04 -12.73
CA ILE A 180 -4.19 2.24 -13.97
C ILE A 180 -4.58 3.11 -15.19
N TYR A 181 -5.61 3.94 -15.06
CA TYR A 181 -6.08 4.78 -16.16
C TYR A 181 -5.04 5.82 -16.58
N ARG A 182 -4.40 6.50 -15.63
CA ARG A 182 -3.33 7.47 -15.94
C ARG A 182 -2.13 6.85 -16.67
N ARG A 183 -1.92 5.53 -16.57
CA ARG A 183 -0.77 4.84 -17.17
C ARG A 183 -1.10 4.08 -18.47
N ALA A 184 -2.34 4.15 -18.95
CA ALA A 184 -2.75 3.46 -20.18
C ALA A 184 -1.89 3.83 -21.41
N PRO A 185 -1.47 5.10 -21.63
CA PRO A 185 -0.62 5.43 -22.78
C PRO A 185 0.76 4.78 -22.72
N ALA A 186 1.42 4.79 -21.56
CA ALA A 186 2.69 4.09 -21.34
C ALA A 186 2.55 2.57 -21.59
N VAL A 187 1.51 1.93 -21.07
CA VAL A 187 1.26 0.49 -21.30
C VAL A 187 1.03 0.20 -22.79
N LYS A 188 0.15 0.97 -23.46
CA LYS A 188 -0.13 0.82 -24.90
C LYS A 188 1.16 1.00 -25.73
N TRP A 189 1.96 2.01 -25.41
CA TRP A 189 3.24 2.26 -26.10
C TRP A 189 4.24 1.13 -25.89
N ILE A 190 4.41 0.65 -24.65
CA ILE A 190 5.34 -0.44 -24.34
C ILE A 190 4.96 -1.69 -25.14
N MET A 191 3.68 -2.08 -25.12
CA MET A 191 3.21 -3.25 -25.85
C MET A 191 3.41 -3.14 -27.37
N LYS A 192 3.32 -1.93 -27.93
CA LYS A 192 3.54 -1.68 -29.37
C LYS A 192 5.02 -1.70 -29.76
N ASN A 193 5.93 -1.35 -28.84
CA ASN A 193 7.35 -1.13 -29.13
C ASN A 193 8.27 -2.23 -28.59
N THR A 194 7.72 -3.31 -28.01
CA THR A 194 8.50 -4.41 -27.44
C THR A 194 7.94 -5.78 -27.78
N SER A 195 8.83 -6.76 -27.95
CA SER A 195 8.51 -8.18 -28.13
C SER A 195 8.45 -8.90 -26.77
N ASP A 196 7.90 -10.12 -26.72
CA ASP A 196 7.73 -10.86 -25.45
C ASP A 196 9.04 -11.26 -24.76
N GLY A 197 10.14 -11.37 -25.52
CA GLY A 197 11.48 -11.60 -24.98
C GLY A 197 12.21 -10.34 -24.50
N ASP A 198 11.69 -9.14 -24.78
CA ASP A 198 12.32 -7.89 -24.37
C ASP A 198 12.16 -7.66 -22.86
N PHE A 199 13.25 -7.32 -22.18
CA PHE A 199 13.21 -6.82 -20.81
C PHE A 199 12.93 -5.32 -20.79
N ILE A 200 12.21 -4.87 -19.76
CA ILE A 200 11.98 -3.44 -19.46
C ILE A 200 12.21 -3.23 -17.97
N TYR A 201 12.95 -2.17 -17.64
CA TYR A 201 13.09 -1.73 -16.26
C TYR A 201 12.33 -0.44 -16.03
N PHE A 202 11.57 -0.38 -14.93
CA PHE A 202 10.91 0.84 -14.48
C PHE A 202 11.73 1.43 -13.33
N TRP A 203 12.34 2.59 -13.57
CA TRP A 203 13.13 3.31 -12.58
C TRP A 203 12.18 4.06 -11.63
N GLY A 204 11.68 3.34 -10.63
CA GLY A 204 10.79 3.86 -9.59
C GLY A 204 10.16 2.79 -8.71
N ALA A 205 8.84 2.88 -8.50
CA ALA A 205 8.05 1.96 -7.68
C ALA A 205 6.83 1.34 -8.42
N GLU A 206 6.76 1.53 -9.73
CA GLU A 206 5.62 1.21 -10.60
C GLU A 206 5.54 -0.30 -10.97
N THR A 207 5.68 -1.20 -10.00
CA THR A 207 5.72 -2.67 -10.22
C THR A 207 4.50 -3.22 -10.95
N THR A 208 3.35 -2.55 -10.83
CA THR A 208 2.11 -2.92 -11.53
C THR A 208 2.28 -2.89 -13.05
N LEU A 209 3.18 -2.06 -13.59
CA LEU A 209 3.43 -1.99 -15.03
C LEU A 209 4.04 -3.26 -15.59
N ASN A 210 4.89 -3.96 -14.83
CA ASN A 210 5.42 -5.27 -15.26
C ASN A 210 4.27 -6.26 -15.51
N PHE A 211 3.27 -6.27 -14.63
CA PHE A 211 2.09 -7.10 -14.78
C PHE A 211 1.23 -6.67 -15.98
N LEU A 212 0.92 -5.38 -16.10
CA LEU A 212 0.05 -4.86 -17.17
C LEU A 212 0.66 -5.03 -18.57
N THR A 213 1.97 -4.86 -18.69
CA THR A 213 2.71 -5.00 -19.97
C THR A 213 3.16 -6.43 -20.24
N LYS A 214 2.99 -7.35 -19.26
CA LYS A 214 3.52 -8.72 -19.27
C LYS A 214 5.03 -8.78 -19.47
N LYS A 215 5.77 -7.75 -19.04
CA LYS A 215 7.23 -7.68 -19.16
C LYS A 215 7.90 -8.05 -17.85
N ARG A 216 8.85 -8.97 -17.92
CA ARG A 216 9.67 -9.38 -16.77
C ARG A 216 10.63 -8.24 -16.41
N SER A 217 10.81 -8.00 -15.11
CA SER A 217 11.89 -7.14 -14.64
C SER A 217 13.25 -7.80 -14.93
N PRO A 218 14.26 -7.07 -15.41
CA PRO A 218 15.61 -7.59 -15.53
C PRO A 218 16.24 -7.90 -14.16
N THR A 219 15.78 -7.29 -13.06
CA THR A 219 16.40 -7.48 -11.74
C THR A 219 15.39 -7.99 -10.72
N LYS A 220 15.86 -8.55 -9.60
CA LYS A 220 14.99 -8.88 -8.45
C LYS A 220 14.41 -7.62 -7.76
N TYR A 221 15.01 -6.46 -8.02
CA TYR A 221 14.61 -5.16 -7.47
C TYR A 221 13.60 -4.49 -8.40
N THR A 222 12.35 -4.95 -8.33
CA THR A 222 11.24 -4.43 -9.16
C THR A 222 10.84 -2.99 -8.80
N TYR A 223 11.34 -2.46 -7.67
CA TYR A 223 11.23 -1.07 -7.23
C TYR A 223 12.49 -0.66 -6.46
N LEU A 224 12.73 0.66 -6.35
CA LEU A 224 14.02 1.20 -5.88
C LEU A 224 14.17 1.37 -4.37
N TYR A 225 13.09 1.38 -3.57
CA TYR A 225 13.19 1.62 -2.12
C TYR A 225 14.21 0.72 -1.39
N PRO A 226 14.32 -0.60 -1.66
CA PRO A 226 15.29 -1.45 -0.99
C PRO A 226 16.74 -1.13 -1.35
N LEU A 227 16.98 -0.37 -2.43
CA LEU A 227 18.30 0.09 -2.86
C LEU A 227 18.66 1.49 -2.32
N MET A 228 17.72 2.17 -1.64
CA MET A 228 17.92 3.48 -1.03
C MET A 228 17.82 3.47 0.51
N GLU A 229 17.49 2.33 1.11
CA GLU A 229 17.27 2.21 2.55
C GLU A 229 18.59 2.06 3.30
N ARG A 230 18.96 3.08 4.08
CA ARG A 230 20.20 3.07 4.88
C ARG A 230 20.28 1.87 5.82
N GLY A 231 21.43 1.21 5.81
CA GLY A 231 21.70 0.02 6.63
C GLY A 231 20.93 -1.24 6.21
N TYR A 232 20.13 -1.16 5.15
CA TYR A 232 19.55 -2.33 4.49
C TYR A 232 20.28 -2.63 3.18
N THR A 233 20.52 -1.62 2.34
CA THR A 233 21.25 -1.78 1.09
C THR A 233 22.74 -2.00 1.34
N THR A 234 23.31 -3.05 0.76
CA THR A 234 24.76 -3.27 0.72
C THR A 234 25.35 -2.91 -0.64
N GLU A 235 26.66 -2.68 -0.69
CA GLU A 235 27.37 -2.49 -1.97
C GLU A 235 27.18 -3.70 -2.92
N HIS A 236 27.15 -4.92 -2.38
CA HIS A 236 26.87 -6.13 -3.14
C HIS A 236 25.47 -6.11 -3.77
N ASP A 237 24.46 -5.56 -3.09
CA ASP A 237 23.11 -5.45 -3.63
C ASP A 237 23.04 -4.53 -4.85
N LEU A 238 23.73 -3.40 -4.79
CA LEU A 238 23.83 -2.44 -5.89
C LEU A 238 24.64 -3.01 -7.06
N GLN A 239 25.76 -3.68 -6.78
CA GLN A 239 26.55 -4.36 -7.80
C GLN A 239 25.74 -5.45 -8.50
N ARG A 240 24.97 -6.24 -7.73
CA ARG A 240 24.06 -7.24 -8.30
C ARG A 240 22.99 -6.60 -9.19
N PHE A 241 22.39 -5.49 -8.74
CA PHE A 241 21.41 -4.74 -9.52
C PHE A 241 21.99 -4.27 -10.87
N ILE A 242 23.18 -3.65 -10.86
CA ILE A 242 23.85 -3.18 -12.08
C ILE A 242 24.26 -4.37 -12.97
N SER A 243 24.74 -5.46 -12.39
CA SER A 243 25.10 -6.68 -13.12
C SER A 243 23.90 -7.27 -13.86
N ASP A 244 22.73 -7.37 -13.21
CA ASP A 244 21.50 -7.85 -13.83
C ASP A 244 21.08 -6.97 -15.03
N LEU A 245 21.24 -5.64 -14.93
CA LEU A 245 20.97 -4.72 -16.05
C LEU A 245 21.97 -4.88 -17.21
N LYS A 246 23.25 -5.15 -16.90
CA LYS A 246 24.28 -5.46 -17.90
C LYS A 246 24.02 -6.77 -18.63
N GLU A 247 23.63 -7.81 -17.89
CA GLU A 247 23.41 -9.16 -18.43
C GLU A 247 22.15 -9.22 -19.30
N LYS A 248 21.02 -8.75 -18.76
CA LYS A 248 19.71 -8.88 -19.43
C LYS A 248 19.39 -7.74 -20.39
N ARG A 249 20.15 -6.64 -20.34
CA ARG A 249 20.13 -5.54 -21.31
C ARG A 249 18.70 -5.10 -21.66
N PRO A 250 17.91 -4.57 -20.70
CA PRO A 250 16.56 -4.13 -20.98
C PRO A 250 16.54 -3.20 -22.19
N LYS A 251 15.57 -3.41 -23.08
CA LYS A 251 15.44 -2.59 -24.29
C LYS A 251 15.16 -1.14 -23.94
N PHE A 252 14.35 -0.95 -22.90
CA PHE A 252 13.98 0.35 -22.35
C PHE A 252 14.17 0.38 -20.83
N ILE A 253 14.64 1.52 -20.35
CA ILE A 253 14.53 1.95 -18.96
C ILE A 253 13.58 3.13 -18.94
N ILE A 254 12.51 3.05 -18.16
CA ILE A 254 11.46 4.06 -18.09
C ILE A 254 11.57 4.75 -16.74
N ASP A 255 11.89 6.04 -16.74
CA ASP A 255 12.00 6.87 -15.54
C ASP A 255 10.63 7.33 -15.09
N THR A 256 10.25 6.85 -13.91
CA THR A 256 8.94 7.10 -13.32
C THR A 256 9.02 8.02 -12.10
N SER A 257 10.18 8.63 -11.85
CA SER A 257 10.44 9.57 -10.75
C SER A 257 9.49 10.77 -10.72
N GLN A 258 9.00 11.23 -11.87
CA GLN A 258 8.01 12.31 -11.96
C GLN A 258 6.68 11.99 -11.24
N SER A 259 6.42 10.70 -11.01
CA SER A 259 5.22 10.25 -10.29
C SER A 259 5.45 9.90 -8.83
N ASN A 260 6.69 9.95 -8.37
CA ASN A 260 7.09 9.58 -7.03
C ASN A 260 8.32 10.38 -6.61
N ASP A 261 8.07 11.44 -5.85
CA ASP A 261 9.08 12.39 -5.41
C ASP A 261 10.19 11.76 -4.56
N LEU A 262 9.98 10.54 -4.01
CA LEU A 262 10.95 9.74 -3.27
C LEU A 262 12.06 9.16 -4.16
N ILE A 263 11.81 9.02 -5.46
CA ILE A 263 12.73 8.42 -6.42
C ILE A 263 13.57 9.55 -7.07
N PRO A 264 14.91 9.48 -7.06
CA PRO A 264 15.71 10.44 -7.82
C PRO A 264 15.48 10.24 -9.33
N PRO A 265 15.26 11.30 -10.12
CA PRO A 265 15.30 11.19 -11.57
C PRO A 265 16.65 10.68 -12.08
N ILE A 266 16.62 9.98 -13.22
CA ILE A 266 17.83 9.59 -13.96
C ILE A 266 18.50 10.84 -14.52
N SER A 267 17.75 11.88 -14.88
CA SER A 267 18.27 13.17 -15.34
C SER A 267 17.28 14.30 -15.03
N PRO A 268 17.71 15.43 -14.42
CA PRO A 268 19.03 15.71 -13.86
C PRO A 268 19.34 14.82 -12.64
N GLU A 269 20.57 14.88 -12.12
CA GLU A 269 20.92 14.14 -10.90
C GLU A 269 20.31 14.82 -9.67
N ASP A 270 19.58 14.07 -8.86
CA ASP A 270 19.11 14.50 -7.54
C ASP A 270 19.70 13.58 -6.48
N THR A 271 20.46 14.18 -5.55
CA THR A 271 21.15 13.45 -4.47
C THR A 271 20.62 13.82 -3.09
N GLU A 272 19.53 14.58 -3.01
CA GLU A 272 18.96 15.01 -1.75
C GLU A 272 18.29 13.83 -1.04
N ASP A 273 18.68 13.56 0.21
CA ASP A 273 18.01 12.55 1.03
C ASP A 273 16.55 12.98 1.28
N LYS A 274 15.59 12.08 1.07
CA LYS A 274 14.17 12.36 1.39
C LYS A 274 13.56 11.21 2.16
N ASN A 275 12.84 11.54 3.23
CA ASN A 275 12.08 10.59 4.05
C ASN A 275 12.89 9.38 4.54
N GLY A 276 14.18 9.58 4.82
CA GLY A 276 15.09 8.53 5.31
C GLY A 276 15.75 7.68 4.21
N TYR A 277 15.39 7.90 2.94
CA TYR A 277 16.04 7.28 1.80
C TYR A 277 17.30 8.04 1.40
N ASP A 278 18.40 7.30 1.28
CA ASP A 278 19.69 7.81 0.80
C ASP A 278 19.79 7.61 -0.71
N ARG A 279 19.52 8.68 -1.45
CA ARG A 279 19.52 8.65 -2.92
C ARG A 279 20.92 8.49 -3.51
N LYS A 280 21.96 8.83 -2.74
CA LYS A 280 23.35 8.75 -3.21
C LYS A 280 23.77 7.30 -3.46
N LEU A 281 23.11 6.34 -2.79
CA LEU A 281 23.29 4.92 -3.03
C LEU A 281 22.97 4.51 -4.48
N LEU A 282 22.13 5.26 -5.19
CA LEU A 282 21.77 4.97 -6.58
C LEU A 282 22.73 5.59 -7.60
N LEU A 283 23.69 6.42 -7.20
CA LEU A 283 24.59 7.12 -8.13
C LEU A 283 25.35 6.18 -9.09
N PRO A 284 25.91 5.04 -8.63
CA PRO A 284 26.55 4.09 -9.54
C PRO A 284 25.59 3.54 -10.60
N ALA A 285 24.33 3.30 -10.24
CA ALA A 285 23.30 2.82 -11.16
C ALA A 285 22.85 3.92 -12.14
N ILE A 286 22.62 5.15 -11.66
CA ILE A 286 22.29 6.31 -12.50
C ILE A 286 23.41 6.53 -13.53
N LYS A 287 24.66 6.53 -13.07
CA LYS A 287 25.83 6.66 -13.95
C LYS A 287 25.86 5.55 -15.00
N PHE A 288 25.68 4.29 -14.59
CA PHE A 288 25.61 3.16 -15.53
C PHE A 288 24.52 3.36 -16.59
N ILE A 289 23.32 3.80 -16.20
CA ILE A 289 22.22 4.02 -17.13
C ILE A 289 22.57 5.14 -18.11
N ARG A 290 23.06 6.29 -17.63
CA ARG A 290 23.48 7.41 -18.47
C ARG A 290 24.58 7.05 -19.47
N ASP A 291 25.53 6.21 -19.06
CA ASP A 291 26.64 5.79 -19.91
C ASP A 291 26.20 4.80 -21.02
N ASN A 292 25.12 4.04 -20.80
CA ASN A 292 24.73 2.92 -21.67
C ASN A 292 23.38 3.10 -22.40
N TYR A 293 22.56 4.05 -21.96
CA TYR A 293 21.23 4.31 -22.50
C TYR A 293 21.11 5.77 -22.93
N LYS A 294 20.34 6.01 -24.00
CA LYS A 294 20.04 7.35 -24.50
C LYS A 294 18.56 7.65 -24.33
N TYR A 295 18.24 8.88 -23.95
CA TYR A 295 16.89 9.39 -24.03
C TYR A 295 16.33 9.18 -25.43
N GLU A 296 15.13 8.62 -25.53
CA GLU A 296 14.41 8.36 -26.79
C GLU A 296 13.22 9.31 -26.91
N LEU A 297 12.37 9.38 -25.88
CA LEU A 297 11.14 10.18 -25.84
C LEU A 297 10.57 10.25 -24.42
N THR A 298 9.49 11.01 -24.25
CA THR A 298 8.67 11.04 -23.03
C THR A 298 7.27 10.50 -23.35
N ILE A 299 6.74 9.62 -22.51
CA ILE A 299 5.36 9.11 -22.60
C ILE A 299 4.61 9.61 -21.38
N ASP A 300 3.59 10.43 -21.60
CA ASP A 300 2.92 11.21 -20.56
C ASP A 300 3.92 12.10 -19.82
N GLU A 301 4.41 11.64 -18.67
CA GLU A 301 5.35 12.33 -17.79
C GLU A 301 6.61 11.49 -17.52
N TRP A 302 6.80 10.38 -18.24
CA TRP A 302 7.88 9.43 -18.02
C TRP A 302 8.88 9.41 -19.15
N ASP A 303 10.14 9.63 -18.81
CA ASP A 303 11.23 9.62 -19.77
C ASP A 303 11.64 8.19 -20.09
N VAL A 304 11.78 7.90 -21.38
CA VAL A 304 12.15 6.59 -21.88
C VAL A 304 13.58 6.63 -22.39
N TYR A 305 14.42 5.77 -21.82
CA TYR A 305 15.80 5.59 -22.20
C TYR A 305 15.97 4.26 -22.91
N LYS A 306 16.58 4.29 -24.10
CA LYS A 306 16.81 3.13 -24.95
C LYS A 306 18.27 2.71 -24.92
N ILE A 307 18.50 1.41 -24.90
CA ILE A 307 19.86 0.86 -24.89
C ILE A 307 20.66 1.34 -26.11
N THR A 308 21.88 1.82 -25.89
CA THR A 308 22.80 2.15 -26.98
C THR A 308 23.50 0.88 -27.48
N ARG A 309 23.67 0.72 -28.80
CA ARG A 309 24.31 -0.46 -29.40
C ARG A 309 25.79 -0.64 -29.03
N ARG A 310 26.40 0.25 -28.22
CA ARG A 310 27.82 0.20 -27.88
C ARG A 310 28.00 -0.56 -26.56
N GLN A 311 28.27 -1.85 -26.66
CA GLN A 311 29.51 -2.48 -26.16
C GLN A 311 29.52 -3.94 -26.67
N PRO A 312 30.53 -4.34 -27.46
CA PRO A 312 30.95 -5.74 -27.45
C PRO A 312 31.38 -6.05 -26.02
N VAL A 313 30.83 -7.10 -25.43
CA VAL A 313 31.31 -7.62 -24.15
C VAL A 313 32.73 -8.09 -24.42
N GLY A 314 33.71 -7.37 -23.85
CA GLY A 314 35.10 -7.80 -23.81
C GLY A 314 35.30 -8.86 -22.74
#